data_AF-A0A962X3F3-F1
#
_entry.id   AF-A0A962X3F3-F1
#
_cell.length_a   1.000
_cell.length_b   1.000
_cell.length_c   1.000
_cell.angle_alpha   90.00
_cell.angle_beta   90.00
_cell.angle_gamma   90.00
#
_symmetry.space_group_name_H-M   'P 1'
#
loop_
_entity.id
_entity.type
_entity.pdbx_description
1 polymer ?
#
loop_
_entity_poly.entity_id
_entity_poly.type
_entity_poly.pdbx_seq_one_letter_code
_entity_poly.pdbx_strand_id
1 'polypeptide(L)'
;MKHTGLVQSLFQYYESQRDIGELPQTGFRLTDVHYTLSIDLNGNLVHVSNNMDSGKKSKGQLTTAPYRGKRTAGIKANFLCDNSKYLLGFEWQKSDAPSVQYFPEYL
;
A
#
# COMPACT_ATOMS: atom_id res chain seq x y z
N MET A 1 -38.79 -16.51 -6.90
CA MET A 1 -38.16 -15.84 -5.75
C MET A 1 -36.65 -15.90 -5.93
N LYS A 2 -35.97 -14.77 -6.12
CA LYS A 2 -34.50 -14.78 -6.20
C LYS A 2 -33.97 -15.09 -4.80
N HIS A 3 -33.24 -16.20 -4.65
CA HIS A 3 -32.45 -16.49 -3.46
C HIS A 3 -31.30 -15.49 -3.38
N THR A 4 -31.59 -14.27 -2.96
CA THR A 4 -30.57 -13.26 -2.67
C THR A 4 -30.08 -13.51 -1.26
N GLY A 5 -29.24 -14.55 -1.13
CA GLY A 5 -28.64 -14.98 0.11
C GLY A 5 -27.70 -13.94 0.71
N LEU A 6 -27.23 -14.24 1.93
CA LEU A 6 -26.32 -13.45 2.76
C LEU A 6 -25.29 -12.59 2.00
N VAL A 7 -24.69 -13.13 0.94
CA VAL A 7 -23.69 -12.44 0.11
C VAL A 7 -24.24 -11.16 -0.53
N GLN A 8 -25.47 -11.16 -1.05
CA GLN A 8 -26.05 -9.96 -1.67
C GLN A 8 -26.35 -8.88 -0.63
N SER A 9 -26.85 -9.27 0.55
CA SER A 9 -27.13 -8.35 1.64
C SER A 9 -25.83 -7.70 2.17
N LEU A 10 -24.75 -8.48 2.30
CA LEU A 10 -23.44 -7.95 2.67
C LEU A 10 -22.87 -7.01 1.62
N PHE A 11 -23.06 -7.33 0.33
CA PHE A 11 -22.62 -6.46 -0.77
C PHE A 11 -23.38 -5.12 -0.77
N GLN A 12 -24.70 -5.14 -0.64
CA GLN A 12 -25.51 -3.91 -0.56
C GLN A 12 -25.15 -3.06 0.67
N TYR A 13 -24.90 -3.70 1.82
CA TYR A 13 -24.42 -3.01 3.00
C TYR A 13 -23.08 -2.31 2.73
N TYR A 14 -22.10 -3.02 2.14
CA TYR A 14 -20.81 -2.42 1.78
C TYR A 14 -20.97 -1.21 0.84
N GLU A 15 -21.78 -1.32 -0.22
CA GLU A 15 -22.01 -0.20 -1.14
C GLU A 15 -22.65 1.01 -0.45
N SER A 16 -23.61 0.79 0.47
CA SER A 16 -24.23 1.90 1.22
C SER A 16 -23.23 2.67 2.09
N GLN A 17 -22.26 1.96 2.67
CA GLN A 17 -21.20 2.53 3.49
C GLN A 17 -20.10 3.19 2.63
N ARG A 18 -19.91 2.71 1.39
CA ARG A 18 -19.02 3.31 0.39
C ARG A 18 -19.56 4.66 -0.09
N ASP A 19 -20.86 4.75 -0.36
CA ASP A 19 -21.50 5.98 -0.87
C ASP A 19 -21.46 7.13 0.13
N ILE A 20 -21.47 6.84 1.44
CA ILE A 20 -21.30 7.84 2.51
C ILE A 20 -19.82 8.17 2.81
N GLY A 21 -18.87 7.57 2.07
CA GLY A 21 -17.44 7.84 2.20
C GLY A 21 -16.76 7.19 3.40
N GLU A 22 -17.44 6.30 4.13
CA GLU A 22 -16.90 5.64 5.31
C GLU A 22 -16.00 4.44 4.97
N LEU A 23 -16.12 3.89 3.75
CA LEU A 23 -15.31 2.77 3.29
C LEU A 23 -14.45 3.10 2.05
N PRO A 24 -13.21 2.58 1.99
CA PRO A 24 -12.40 2.63 0.77
C PRO A 24 -13.10 1.95 -0.40
N GLN A 25 -12.82 2.44 -1.62
CA GLN A 25 -13.23 1.78 -2.86
C GLN A 25 -12.71 0.33 -2.93
N THR A 26 -13.44 -0.54 -3.62
CA THR A 26 -13.00 -1.90 -3.91
C THR A 26 -11.58 -1.93 -4.46
N GLY A 27 -10.73 -2.80 -3.90
CA GLY A 27 -9.31 -2.89 -4.25
C GLY A 27 -8.42 -1.90 -3.50
N PHE A 28 -8.97 -1.06 -2.63
CA PHE A 28 -8.23 -0.15 -1.75
C PHE A 28 -8.48 -0.48 -0.28
N ARG A 29 -7.60 0.00 0.59
CA ARG A 29 -7.69 -0.16 2.05
C ARG A 29 -7.05 1.02 2.76
N LEU A 30 -7.62 1.39 3.92
CA LEU A 30 -6.92 2.26 4.87
C LEU A 30 -5.64 1.57 5.35
N THR A 31 -4.53 2.24 5.09
CA THR A 31 -3.19 1.70 5.28
C THR A 31 -2.37 2.70 6.06
N ASP A 32 -1.60 2.21 7.02
CA ASP A 32 -0.60 2.99 7.72
C ASP A 32 0.59 3.22 6.77
N VAL A 33 0.78 4.47 6.34
CA VAL A 33 1.81 4.89 5.38
C VAL A 33 2.79 5.81 6.07
N HIS A 34 4.04 5.36 6.21
CA HIS A 34 5.11 6.12 6.87
C HIS A 34 5.76 7.16 5.95
N TYR A 35 5.82 6.87 4.65
CA TYR A 35 6.44 7.74 3.66
C TYR A 35 5.63 7.77 2.38
N THR A 36 5.61 8.92 1.72
CA THR A 36 5.04 9.09 0.37
C THR A 36 6.13 9.53 -0.60
N LEU A 37 6.16 8.92 -1.78
CA LEU A 37 7.01 9.29 -2.90
C LEU A 37 6.13 9.91 -3.98
N SER A 38 6.35 11.19 -4.28
CA SER A 38 5.65 11.89 -5.36
C SER A 38 6.50 11.85 -6.61
N ILE A 39 5.97 11.29 -7.69
CA ILE A 39 6.62 11.23 -9.00
C ILE A 39 5.88 12.12 -10.01
N ASP A 40 6.60 12.70 -10.96
CA ASP A 40 6.01 13.40 -12.09
C ASP A 40 5.52 12.41 -13.17
N LEU A 41 4.89 12.93 -14.23
CA LEU A 41 4.39 12.12 -15.34
C LEU A 41 5.50 11.43 -16.15
N ASN A 42 6.75 11.86 -16.00
CA ASN A 42 7.91 11.25 -16.65
C ASN A 42 8.56 10.18 -15.76
N GLY A 43 8.03 9.96 -14.55
CA GLY A 43 8.57 9.01 -13.58
C GLY A 43 9.72 9.56 -12.72
N ASN A 44 10.00 10.86 -12.77
CA ASN A 44 11.03 11.46 -11.92
C ASN A 44 10.51 11.65 -10.49
N LEU A 45 11.32 11.33 -9.50
CA LEU A 45 11.01 11.63 -8.10
C LEU A 45 11.05 13.14 -7.86
N VAL A 46 9.90 13.71 -7.50
CA VAL A 46 9.75 15.15 -7.22
C VAL A 46 9.89 15.44 -5.73
N HIS A 47 9.32 14.58 -4.88
CA HIS A 47 9.28 14.84 -3.44
C HIS A 47 9.17 13.55 -2.61
N VAL A 48 9.72 13.59 -1.39
CA VAL A 48 9.57 12.53 -0.38
C VAL A 48 8.98 13.16 0.88
N SER A 49 7.80 12.70 1.29
CA SER A 49 7.15 13.15 2.53
C SER A 49 7.31 12.11 3.62
N ASN A 50 7.67 12.58 4.83
CA ASN A 50 7.63 11.78 6.05
C ASN A 50 6.25 11.96 6.70
N ASN A 51 5.49 10.88 6.80
CA ASN A 51 4.14 10.85 7.35
C ASN A 51 4.09 10.23 8.75
N MET A 52 5.26 9.95 9.36
CA MET A 52 5.34 9.37 10.69
C MET A 52 5.02 10.42 11.75
N ASP A 53 4.28 10.00 12.78
CA ASP A 53 4.09 10.79 13.98
C ASP A 53 5.37 10.90 14.83
N SER A 54 5.42 11.89 15.72
CA SER A 54 6.53 12.07 16.66
C SER A 54 6.41 11.16 17.90
N GLY A 55 5.63 10.08 17.82
CA GLY A 55 5.29 9.21 18.94
C GLY A 55 6.40 8.21 19.29
N LYS A 56 6.29 7.60 20.48
CA LYS A 56 7.24 6.57 20.97
C LYS A 56 7.20 5.27 20.13
N LYS A 57 6.08 5.02 19.45
CA LYS A 57 5.95 4.03 18.37
C LYS A 57 5.59 4.83 17.12
N SER A 58 6.53 4.93 16.18
CA SER A 58 6.30 5.59 14.90
C SER A 58 5.08 4.99 14.21
N LYS A 59 4.00 5.74 14.16
CA LYS A 59 2.80 5.40 13.40
C LYS A 59 2.74 6.34 12.20
N GLY A 60 2.55 5.81 11.00
CA GLY A 60 2.36 6.63 9.81
C GLY A 60 0.92 7.14 9.69
N GLN A 61 0.71 7.92 8.64
CA GLN A 61 -0.59 8.50 8.33
C GLN A 61 -1.52 7.43 7.74
N LEU A 62 -2.73 7.33 8.29
CA LEU A 62 -3.75 6.45 7.76
C LEU A 62 -4.26 6.99 6.42
N THR A 63 -3.95 6.30 5.34
CA THR A 63 -4.22 6.73 3.96
C THR A 63 -4.91 5.62 3.19
N THR A 64 -5.86 5.96 2.33
CA THR A 64 -6.45 5.00 1.39
C THR A 64 -5.42 4.65 0.32
N ALA A 65 -4.95 3.40 0.31
CA ALA A 65 -3.95 2.90 -0.63
C ALA A 65 -4.46 1.63 -1.33
N PRO A 66 -3.94 1.30 -2.53
CA PRO A 66 -4.22 0.04 -3.18
C PRO A 66 -3.93 -1.15 -2.26
N TYR A 67 -4.81 -2.14 -2.30
CA TYR A 67 -4.70 -3.34 -1.49
C TYR A 67 -3.40 -4.08 -1.80
N ARG A 68 -2.62 -4.38 -0.76
CA ARG A 68 -1.42 -5.22 -0.86
C ARG A 68 -1.81 -6.69 -0.85
N GLY A 69 -1.50 -7.40 -1.94
CA GLY A 69 -1.70 -8.85 -2.03
C GLY A 69 -0.85 -9.63 -1.02
N LYS A 70 -1.27 -10.85 -0.67
CA LYS A 70 -0.40 -11.78 0.07
C LYS A 70 0.81 -12.11 -0.81
N ARG A 71 2.00 -12.06 -0.23
CA ARG A 71 3.23 -12.48 -0.90
C ARG A 71 3.32 -14.01 -0.84
N THR A 72 3.30 -14.68 -1.99
CA THR A 72 3.77 -16.06 -2.15
C THR A 72 5.21 -16.04 -2.69
N ALA A 73 5.94 -17.15 -2.59
CA ALA A 73 7.30 -17.26 -3.15
C ALA A 73 7.30 -16.89 -4.65
N GLY A 74 8.23 -16.02 -5.08
CA GLY A 74 8.26 -15.44 -6.45
C GLY A 74 7.72 -14.00 -6.53
N ILE A 75 8.22 -13.14 -5.63
CA ILE A 75 7.59 -11.90 -5.18
C ILE A 75 7.43 -10.84 -6.30
N LYS A 76 6.18 -10.42 -6.55
CA LYS A 76 5.87 -9.16 -7.25
C LYS A 76 5.74 -8.02 -6.23
N ALA A 77 6.35 -6.86 -6.50
CA ALA A 77 6.20 -5.67 -5.67
C ALA A 77 4.74 -5.17 -5.71
N ASN A 78 4.20 -4.72 -4.58
CA ASN A 78 2.96 -3.94 -4.58
C ASN A 78 3.32 -2.50 -4.96
N PHE A 79 3.67 -2.26 -6.23
CA PHE A 79 4.34 -1.04 -6.71
C PHE A 79 3.77 0.28 -6.16
N LEU A 80 2.46 0.39 -5.99
CA LEU A 80 1.82 1.63 -5.50
C LEU A 80 1.91 1.84 -3.98
N CYS A 81 2.14 0.78 -3.19
CA CYS A 81 2.30 0.88 -1.74
C CYS A 81 3.04 -0.36 -1.23
N ASP A 82 4.37 -0.25 -1.10
CA ASP A 82 5.22 -1.30 -0.54
C ASP A 82 6.29 -0.71 0.41
N ASN A 83 7.08 -1.56 1.05
CA ASN A 83 8.24 -1.14 1.82
C ASN A 83 9.43 -0.83 0.89
N SER A 84 10.45 -0.17 1.44
CA SER A 84 11.62 0.28 0.67
C SER A 84 12.38 -0.87 -0.01
N LYS A 85 12.37 -2.08 0.58
CA LYS A 85 13.05 -3.25 0.01
C LYS A 85 12.48 -3.61 -1.35
N TYR A 86 11.16 -3.67 -1.46
CA TYR A 86 10.49 -4.09 -2.70
C TYR A 86 10.32 -2.94 -3.69
N LEU A 87 10.17 -1.71 -3.19
CA LEU A 87 9.96 -0.56 -4.06
C LEU A 87 11.26 0.03 -4.60
N LEU A 88 12.31 0.09 -3.78
CA LEU A 88 13.58 0.75 -4.08
C LEU A 88 14.75 -0.23 -4.17
N GLY A 89 14.51 -1.53 -3.94
CA GLY A 89 15.59 -2.51 -3.83
C GLY A 89 16.48 -2.30 -2.60
N PHE A 90 16.05 -1.50 -1.62
CA PHE A 90 16.90 -1.02 -0.52
C PHE A 90 16.28 -1.27 0.86
N GLU A 91 17.06 -1.89 1.74
CA GLU A 91 16.69 -2.12 3.14
C GLU A 91 17.87 -1.76 4.04
N TRP A 92 17.64 -0.85 5.01
CA TRP A 92 18.64 -0.53 6.02
C TRP A 92 18.72 -1.67 7.04
N GLN A 93 19.82 -2.42 7.02
CA GLN A 93 20.09 -3.44 8.03
C GLN A 93 20.85 -2.83 9.22
N LYS A 94 20.58 -3.34 10.43
CA LYS A 94 21.29 -2.93 11.65
C LYS A 94 22.75 -3.45 11.70
N SER A 95 23.09 -4.44 10.88
CA SER A 95 24.45 -4.89 10.62
C SER A 95 24.99 -4.13 9.41
N ASP A 96 26.25 -3.68 9.48
CA ASP A 96 26.87 -2.57 8.74
C ASP A 96 26.92 -2.62 7.19
N ALA A 97 26.12 -3.48 6.53
CA ALA A 97 26.01 -3.51 5.07
C ALA A 97 24.53 -3.40 4.63
N PRO A 98 24.14 -2.37 3.85
CA PRO A 98 22.82 -2.33 3.22
C PRO A 98 22.68 -3.49 2.22
N SER A 99 21.55 -4.20 2.27
CA SER A 99 21.25 -5.21 1.26
C SER A 99 20.58 -4.55 0.06
N VAL A 100 21.23 -4.59 -1.10
CA VAL A 100 20.66 -4.14 -2.38
C VAL A 100 20.19 -5.37 -3.16
N GLN A 101 18.90 -5.41 -3.53
CA GLN A 101 18.35 -6.47 -4.36
C GLN A 101 18.15 -5.96 -5.79
N TYR A 102 18.78 -6.62 -6.76
CA TYR A 102 18.69 -6.29 -8.18
C TYR A 102 17.60 -7.12 -8.87
N PHE A 103 16.75 -6.46 -9.67
CA PHE A 103 15.66 -7.06 -10.43
C PHE A 103 15.90 -6.86 -11.93
N PRO A 104 16.64 -7.76 -12.61
CA PRO A 104 17.05 -7.60 -14.01
C PRO A 104 15.88 -7.56 -15.00
N GLU A 105 14.70 -8.06 -14.63
CA GLU A 105 13.52 -8.13 -15.50
C GLU A 105 12.87 -6.78 -15.82
N TYR A 106 13.37 -5.68 -15.24
CA TYR A 106 12.87 -4.31 -15.45
C TYR A 106 13.92 -3.37 -16.09
N LEU A 107 14.98 -3.93 -16.68
CA LEU A 107 15.97 -3.25 -17.52
C LEU A 107 15.89 -3.75 -18.97
#